data_AF-B3PIX8-F1
#
_entry.id   AF-B3PIX8-F1
#
_cell.length_a   1.000
_cell.length_b   1.000
_cell.length_c   1.000
_cell.angle_alpha   90.00
_cell.angle_beta   90.00
_cell.angle_gamma   90.00
#
_symmetry.space_group_name_H-M   'P 1'
#
loop_
_entity.id
_entity.type
_entity.pdbx_description
1 polymer ?
#
loop_
_entity_poly.entity_id
_entity_poly.type
_entity_poly.pdbx_seq_one_letter_code
_entity_poly.pdbx_strand_id
1 'polypeptide(L)'
;MFDLSWSELLFLAVLALVVIGPQDLPRLARILGQLWGKLQRIYRDSLMGIRTLENEINLASQPDQRQQPSYYDLLPEHVRQVMEQAEPSRDATHNQQVQAMYQQAMEDVQRQHSAPSPTTASPTANSPANT
;
A
#
# COMPACT_ATOMS: atom_id res chain seq x y z
N MET A 1 -3.40 -27.87 19.10
CA MET A 1 -4.85 -28.15 18.98
C MET A 1 -5.52 -27.24 19.98
N PHE A 2 -6.14 -26.15 19.50
CA PHE A 2 -6.75 -25.12 20.34
C PHE A 2 -8.25 -25.38 20.35
N ASP A 3 -8.65 -26.38 21.13
CA ASP A 3 -10.04 -26.77 21.28
C ASP A 3 -10.69 -25.90 22.35
N LEU A 4 -10.94 -24.63 22.00
CA LEU A 4 -11.60 -23.63 22.84
C LEU A 4 -13.01 -24.11 23.23
N SER A 5 -13.05 -24.99 24.22
CA SER A 5 -14.24 -25.66 24.68
C SER A 5 -14.90 -24.87 25.80
N TRP A 6 -16.20 -25.11 26.01
CA TRP A 6 -16.94 -24.50 27.12
C TRP A 6 -16.26 -24.74 28.47
N SER A 7 -15.65 -25.91 28.65
CA SER A 7 -14.92 -26.29 29.87
C SER A 7 -13.65 -25.45 30.07
N GLU A 8 -12.87 -25.21 29.02
CA GLU A 8 -11.66 -24.39 29.09
C GLU A 8 -11.96 -22.91 29.32
N LEU A 9 -13.04 -22.39 28.72
CA LEU A 9 -13.53 -21.04 29.00
C LEU A 9 -13.90 -20.86 30.48
N LEU A 10 -14.60 -21.84 31.05
CA LEU A 10 -14.92 -21.84 32.49
C LEU A 10 -13.66 -21.91 33.35
N PHE A 11 -12.70 -22.76 32.99
CA PHE A 11 -11.43 -22.87 33.69
C PHE A 11 -10.64 -21.56 33.67
N LEU A 12 -10.53 -20.91 32.51
CA LEU A 12 -9.88 -19.60 32.36
C LEU A 12 -10.63 -18.50 33.12
N ALA A 13 -11.97 -18.51 33.13
CA ALA A 13 -12.75 -17.57 33.91
C ALA A 13 -12.45 -17.69 35.41
N VAL A 14 -12.39 -18.91 35.94
CA VAL A 14 -12.01 -19.15 37.33
C VAL A 14 -10.56 -18.73 37.60
N LEU A 15 -9.63 -19.08 36.71
CA LEU A 15 -8.23 -18.69 36.84
C LEU A 15 -8.08 -17.16 36.89
N ALA A 16 -8.77 -16.45 36.00
CA ALA A 16 -8.77 -15.00 35.97
C ALA A 16 -9.36 -14.39 37.24
N LEU A 17 -10.42 -14.99 37.81
CA LEU A 17 -10.96 -14.57 39.12
C LEU A 17 -9.95 -14.74 40.26
N VAL A 18 -9.11 -15.78 40.23
CA VAL A 18 -8.11 -16.04 41.27
C VAL A 18 -6.88 -15.13 41.11
N VAL A 19 -6.38 -14.97 39.89
CA VAL A 19 -5.13 -14.23 39.61
C VAL A 19 -5.34 -12.72 39.66
N ILE A 20 -6.37 -12.22 38.98
CA ILE A 20 -6.68 -10.79 38.95
C ILE A 20 -7.56 -10.39 40.12
N GLY A 21 -8.40 -11.30 40.61
CA GLY A 21 -9.38 -11.01 41.65
C GLY A 21 -10.78 -10.76 41.07
N PRO A 22 -11.85 -11.12 41.81
CA PRO A 22 -13.23 -11.01 41.35
C PRO A 22 -13.71 -9.56 41.16
N GLN A 23 -13.05 -8.59 41.79
CA GLN A 23 -13.45 -7.18 41.74
C GLN A 23 -12.80 -6.43 40.57
N ASP A 24 -11.64 -6.89 40.11
CA ASP A 24 -10.87 -6.20 39.06
C ASP A 24 -11.19 -6.73 37.65
N LEU A 25 -11.56 -8.00 37.52
CA LEU A 25 -12.05 -8.58 36.27
C LEU A 25 -13.22 -7.80 35.63
N PRO A 26 -14.31 -7.45 36.35
CA PRO A 26 -15.41 -6.68 35.76
C PRO A 26 -15.01 -5.25 35.41
N ARG A 27 -14.03 -4.67 36.12
CA ARG A 27 -13.47 -3.35 35.80
C ARG A 27 -12.69 -3.41 34.47
N LEU A 28 -11.85 -4.42 34.28
CA LEU A 28 -11.12 -4.65 33.03
C LEU A 28 -12.04 -4.96 31.86
N ALA A 29 -13.05 -5.81 32.06
CA ALA A 29 -14.05 -6.14 31.03
C ALA A 29 -14.80 -4.89 30.55
N ARG A 30 -15.12 -3.94 31.45
CA ARG A 30 -15.73 -2.66 31.08
C ARG A 30 -14.79 -1.80 30.24
N ILE A 31 -13.50 -1.73 30.60
CA ILE A 31 -12.51 -0.96 29.85
C ILE A 31 -12.31 -1.55 28.45
N LEU A 32 -12.07 -2.87 28.37
CA LEU A 32 -11.93 -3.60 27.11
C LEU A 32 -13.19 -3.49 26.26
N GLY A 33 -14.38 -3.61 26.86
CA GLY A 33 -15.65 -3.48 26.15
C GLY A 33 -15.88 -2.08 25.59
N GLN A 34 -15.52 -1.03 26.33
CA GLN A 34 -15.59 0.35 25.83
C GLN A 34 -14.60 0.60 24.69
N LEU A 35 -13.39 0.06 24.78
CA LEU A 35 -12.38 0.13 23.72
C LEU A 35 -12.86 -0.62 22.47
N TRP A 36 -13.34 -1.85 22.63
CA TRP A 36 -13.87 -2.67 21.54
C TRP A 36 -15.07 -2.03 20.86
N GLY A 37 -15.99 -1.46 21.64
CA GLY A 37 -17.17 -0.75 21.12
C GLY A 37 -16.81 0.51 20.34
N LYS A 38 -15.81 1.28 20.80
CA LYS A 38 -15.27 2.43 20.06
C LYS A 38 -14.63 1.97 18.74
N LEU A 39 -13.83 0.91 18.79
CA LEU A 39 -13.16 0.38 17.61
C LEU A 39 -14.18 -0.14 16.59
N GLN A 40 -15.19 -0.89 17.03
CA GLN A 40 -16.27 -1.37 16.17
C GLN A 40 -17.03 -0.23 15.49
N ARG A 41 -17.26 0.89 16.18
CA ARG A 41 -17.89 2.08 15.59
C ARG A 41 -17.02 2.66 14.47
N ILE A 42 -15.72 2.82 14.72
CA ILE A 42 -14.75 3.29 13.72
C ILE A 42 -14.73 2.36 12.50
N TYR A 43 -14.71 1.04 12.70
CA TYR A 43 -14.78 0.08 11.60
C TYR A 43 -16.07 0.19 10.78
N ARG A 44 -17.22 0.37 11.44
CA ARG A 44 -18.51 0.54 10.73
C ARG A 44 -18.52 1.79 9.86
N ASP A 45 -17.93 2.88 10.34
CA ASP A 45 -17.85 4.13 9.59
C ASP A 45 -16.91 3.98 8.37
N SER A 46 -15.79 3.24 8.51
CA SER A 46 -14.88 2.95 7.39
C SER A 46 -15.49 2.01 6.34
N LEU A 47 -16.28 1.02 6.74
CA LEU A 47 -17.00 0.12 5.82
C LEU A 47 -18.09 0.84 5.01
N MET A 48 -18.70 1.89 5.57
CA MET A 48 -19.57 2.79 4.81
C MET A 48 -18.76 3.69 3.87
N GLY A 49 -17.61 4.20 4.31
CA GLY A 49 -16.71 5.02 3.50
C GLY A 49 -16.15 4.29 2.28
N ILE A 50 -15.82 3.00 2.37
CA ILE A 50 -15.28 2.23 1.23
C ILE A 50 -16.30 2.11 0.09
N ARG A 51 -17.58 1.90 0.38
CA ARG A 51 -18.63 1.83 -0.65
C ARG A 51 -18.84 3.18 -1.34
N THR A 52 -18.72 4.27 -0.57
CA THR A 52 -18.75 5.63 -1.13
C THR A 52 -17.50 5.91 -1.96
N LEU A 53 -16.32 5.47 -1.50
CA LEU A 53 -15.06 5.57 -2.23
C LEU A 53 -15.07 4.75 -3.52
N GLU A 54 -15.65 3.55 -3.55
CA GLU A 54 -15.75 2.75 -4.78
C GLU A 54 -16.61 3.47 -5.82
N ASN A 55 -17.74 4.05 -5.41
CA ASN A 55 -18.58 4.85 -6.29
C ASN A 55 -17.86 6.13 -6.75
N GLU A 56 -17.13 6.81 -5.86
CA GLU A 56 -16.34 8.00 -6.19
C GLU A 56 -15.12 7.68 -7.06
N ILE A 57 -14.45 6.54 -6.86
CA ILE A 57 -13.31 6.09 -7.67
C ILE A 57 -13.80 5.64 -9.03
N ASN A 58 -14.97 5.00 -9.15
CA ASN A 58 -15.56 4.68 -10.46
C ASN A 58 -15.94 5.95 -11.23
N LEU A 59 -16.40 6.99 -10.51
CA LEU A 59 -16.70 8.30 -11.08
C LEU A 59 -15.44 9.13 -11.39
N ALA A 60 -14.38 9.02 -10.58
CA ALA A 60 -13.10 9.70 -10.75
C ALA A 60 -12.16 8.97 -11.74
N SER A 61 -12.37 7.67 -11.96
CA SER A 61 -11.71 6.87 -13.01
C SER A 61 -12.43 6.98 -14.35
N GLN A 62 -13.58 7.66 -14.41
CA GLN A 62 -14.13 8.17 -15.65
C GLN A 62 -13.29 9.40 -16.01
N PRO A 63 -12.53 9.39 -17.12
CA PRO A 63 -11.82 10.57 -17.60
C PRO A 63 -12.85 11.55 -18.17
N ASP A 64 -13.70 12.14 -17.32
CA ASP A 64 -14.49 13.29 -17.71
C ASP A 64 -13.53 14.48 -17.78
N GLN A 65 -13.15 14.72 -19.03
CA GLN A 65 -12.40 15.81 -19.60
C GLN A 65 -13.09 17.14 -19.30
N ARG A 66 -13.18 17.54 -18.03
CA ARG A 66 -13.62 18.87 -17.62
C ARG A 66 -12.64 19.45 -16.61
N GLN A 67 -11.60 20.07 -17.19
CA GLN A 67 -10.93 21.23 -16.64
C GLN A 67 -10.30 21.01 -15.25
N GLN A 68 -9.28 20.15 -15.19
CA GLN A 68 -8.20 20.43 -14.24
C GLN A 68 -7.47 21.66 -14.78
N PRO A 69 -7.46 22.81 -14.08
CA PRO A 69 -6.56 23.90 -14.43
C PRO A 69 -5.15 23.33 -14.29
N SER A 70 -4.55 23.05 -15.45
CA SER A 70 -3.21 22.51 -15.55
C SER A 70 -2.29 23.44 -14.77
N TYR A 71 -1.40 22.92 -13.92
CA TYR A 71 -0.45 23.75 -13.15
C TYR A 71 0.34 24.74 -14.03
N TYR A 72 0.40 24.48 -15.33
CA TYR A 72 0.97 25.30 -16.40
C TYR A 72 0.21 26.60 -16.70
N ASP A 73 -1.04 26.74 -16.25
CA ASP A 73 -1.87 27.94 -16.44
C ASP A 73 -1.59 29.01 -15.37
N LEU A 74 -0.96 28.62 -14.25
CA LEU A 74 -0.58 29.52 -13.16
C LEU A 74 0.90 29.95 -13.22
N LEU A 75 1.64 29.44 -14.20
CA LEU A 75 3.05 29.75 -14.37
C LEU A 75 3.20 31.13 -15.04
N PRO A 76 4.08 32.01 -14.52
CA PRO A 76 4.43 33.26 -15.18
C PRO A 76 4.90 33.01 -16.62
N GLU A 77 4.55 33.90 -17.56
CA GLU A 77 4.84 33.79 -19.01
C GLU A 77 6.28 33.35 -19.33
N HIS A 78 7.26 33.80 -18.55
CA HIS A 78 8.67 33.45 -18.71
C HIS A 78 8.97 31.96 -18.48
N VAL A 79 8.24 31.30 -17.59
CA VAL A 79 8.41 29.87 -17.29
C VAL A 79 7.72 29.02 -18.36
N ARG A 80 6.59 29.49 -18.91
CA ARG A 80 5.90 28.85 -20.05
C ARG A 80 6.83 28.76 -21.25
N GLN A 81 7.49 29.86 -21.60
CA GLN A 81 8.37 29.94 -22.77
C GLN A 81 9.60 29.04 -22.67
N VAL A 82 10.19 28.91 -21.47
CA VAL A 82 11.32 28.00 -21.22
C VAL A 82 10.88 26.54 -21.32
N MET A 83 9.69 26.23 -20.84
CA MET A 83 9.14 24.87 -20.89
C MET A 83 8.74 24.47 -22.31
N GLU A 84 8.15 25.39 -23.06
CA GLU A 84 7.77 25.22 -24.46
C GLU A 84 8.99 25.11 -25.39
N GLN A 85 10.08 25.82 -25.07
CA GLN A 85 11.38 25.67 -25.75
C GLN A 85 12.15 24.40 -25.33
N ALA A 86 11.89 23.89 -24.12
CA ALA A 86 12.49 22.66 -23.60
C ALA A 86 11.71 21.39 -23.97
N GLU A 87 10.54 21.52 -24.60
CA GLU A 87 9.67 20.40 -25.01
C GLU A 87 9.61 20.23 -26.54
N PRO A 88 10.69 19.90 -27.25
CA PRO A 88 10.52 19.19 -28.51
C PRO A 88 10.19 17.72 -28.14
N SER A 89 8.94 17.35 -28.35
CA SER A 89 8.46 15.95 -28.43
C SER A 89 8.14 15.20 -27.12
N ARG A 90 7.20 15.72 -26.32
CA ARG A 90 6.33 14.87 -25.47
C ARG A 90 5.05 14.47 -26.19
N ASP A 91 5.18 13.92 -27.39
CA ASP A 91 4.07 13.29 -28.09
C ASP A 91 3.71 11.96 -27.41
N ALA A 92 2.45 11.53 -27.52
CA ALA A 92 1.90 10.31 -26.92
C ALA A 92 2.78 9.04 -27.08
N THR A 93 3.66 9.04 -28.07
CA THR A 93 4.73 8.05 -28.32
C THR A 93 5.69 7.88 -27.13
N HIS A 94 6.11 8.96 -26.46
CA HIS A 94 7.02 8.84 -25.30
C HIS A 94 6.30 8.23 -24.09
N ASN A 95 5.05 8.61 -23.86
CA ASN A 95 4.24 8.02 -22.79
C ASN A 95 3.96 6.53 -23.06
N GLN A 96 3.70 6.17 -24.32
CA GLN A 96 3.59 4.76 -24.74
C GLN A 96 4.92 4.01 -24.59
N GLN A 97 6.06 4.64 -24.90
CA GLN A 97 7.37 4.02 -24.79
C GLN A 97 7.80 3.81 -23.33
N VAL A 98 7.53 4.77 -22.45
CA VAL A 98 7.77 4.64 -21.00
C VAL A 98 6.89 3.53 -20.42
N GLN A 99 5.63 3.42 -20.85
CA GLN A 99 4.75 2.32 -20.44
C GLN A 99 5.25 0.96 -20.94
N ALA A 100 5.70 0.87 -22.20
CA ALA A 100 6.27 -0.35 -22.75
C ALA A 100 7.55 -0.77 -22.01
N MET A 101 8.40 0.19 -21.66
CA MET A 101 9.64 -0.04 -20.89
C MET A 101 9.34 -0.55 -19.47
N TYR A 102 8.28 -0.03 -18.84
CA TYR A 102 7.82 -0.48 -17.53
C TYR A 102 7.29 -1.92 -17.57
N GLN A 103 6.51 -2.26 -18.61
CA GLN A 103 6.02 -3.63 -18.80
C GLN A 103 7.16 -4.63 -19.04
N GLN A 104 8.15 -4.24 -19.85
CA GLN A 104 9.31 -5.06 -20.12
C GLN A 104 10.16 -5.29 -18.87
N ALA A 105 10.37 -4.25 -18.06
CA ALA A 105 11.07 -4.37 -16.78
C ALA A 105 10.34 -5.31 -15.80
N MET A 106 9.01 -5.28 -15.76
CA MET A 106 8.23 -6.21 -14.93
C MET A 106 8.35 -7.66 -15.41
N GLU A 107 8.41 -7.88 -16.73
CA GLU A 107 8.59 -9.22 -17.31
C GLU A 107 9.99 -9.78 -17.00
N ASP A 108 11.04 -8.95 -17.08
CA ASP A 108 12.40 -9.35 -16.72
C ASP A 108 12.52 -9.69 -15.22
N VAL A 109 11.88 -8.90 -14.35
CA VAL A 109 11.81 -9.20 -12.91
C VAL A 109 11.08 -10.53 -12.69
N GLN A 110 9.99 -10.81 -13.41
CA GLN A 110 9.27 -12.08 -13.31
C GLN A 110 10.11 -13.27 -13.81
N ARG A 111 10.88 -13.10 -14.89
CA ARG A 111 11.78 -14.12 -15.44
C ARG A 111 12.94 -14.42 -14.50
N GLN A 112 13.50 -13.40 -13.83
CA GLN A 112 14.53 -13.58 -12.81
C GLN A 112 14.01 -14.30 -11.56
N HIS A 113 12.75 -14.08 -11.17
CA HIS A 113 12.13 -14.80 -10.05
C HIS A 113 11.66 -16.23 -10.40
N SER A 114 11.64 -16.60 -11.69
CA SER A 114 11.16 -17.91 -12.16
C SER A 114 12.29 -18.91 -12.51
N ALA A 115 13.55 -18.49 -12.46
CA ALA A 115 14.70 -19.38 -12.71
C ALA A 115 15.26 -19.93 -11.39
N PRO A 116 15.50 -21.25 -11.26
CA PRO A 116 16.12 -21.82 -10.06
C PRO A 116 17.59 -21.42 -10.00
N SER A 117 18.04 -21.01 -8.81
CA SER A 117 19.44 -20.69 -8.53
C SER A 117 20.40 -21.83 -8.89
N PRO A 118 21.62 -21.49 -9.36
CA PRO A 118 22.79 -22.25 -8.95
C PRO A 118 23.87 -21.34 -8.35
N THR A 119 24.15 -21.58 -7.06
CA THR A 119 25.46 -21.94 -6.49
C THR A 119 26.75 -21.46 -7.21
N THR A 120 27.49 -20.61 -6.48
CA THR A 120 28.97 -20.57 -6.27
C THR A 120 29.93 -20.41 -7.47
N ALA A 121 30.72 -19.32 -7.47
CA ALA A 121 32.21 -19.29 -7.47
C ALA A 121 32.80 -18.02 -8.13
N SER A 122 33.62 -17.26 -7.39
CA SER A 122 34.69 -16.40 -7.93
C SER A 122 35.77 -17.27 -8.63
N PRO A 123 36.60 -16.83 -9.62
CA PRO A 123 37.62 -15.77 -9.45
C PRO A 123 38.11 -15.00 -10.73
N THR A 124 39.06 -14.06 -10.51
CA THR A 124 40.20 -13.64 -11.37
C THR A 124 40.08 -12.43 -12.33
N ALA A 125 40.72 -11.33 -11.88
CA ALA A 125 41.70 -10.45 -12.53
C ALA A 125 41.89 -10.44 -14.06
N ASN A 126 41.87 -9.23 -14.64
CA ASN A 126 43.06 -8.65 -15.30
C ASN A 126 42.81 -7.17 -15.66
N SER A 127 43.69 -6.30 -15.18
CA SER A 127 43.74 -4.86 -15.47
C SER A 127 44.98 -4.62 -16.34
N PRO A 128 44.88 -4.02 -17.55
CA PRO A 128 46.06 -3.70 -18.32
C PRO A 128 46.68 -2.39 -17.83
N ALA A 129 47.98 -2.45 -17.58
CA ALA A 129 48.84 -1.34 -17.21
C ALA A 129 48.95 -0.30 -18.33
N ASN A 130 48.96 0.98 -17.94
CA ASN A 130 49.31 2.13 -18.77
C ASN A 130 50.78 2.48 -18.52
N THR A 131 51.66 2.29 -19.50
CA THR A 131 52.84 3.15 -19.78
C THR A 131 53.30 2.91 -21.21
#